data_AF-A0A2H6N5I4-F1
#
_entry.id   AF-A0A2H6N5I4-F1
#
_cell.length_a   1.000
_cell.length_b   1.000
_cell.length_c   1.000
_cell.angle_alpha   90.00
_cell.angle_beta   90.00
_cell.angle_gamma   90.00
#
_symmetry.space_group_name_H-M   'P 1'
#
loop_
_entity.id
_entity.type
_entity.pdbx_description
1 polymer ?
#
loop_
_entity_poly.entity_id
_entity_poly.type
_entity_poly.pdbx_seq_one_letter_code
_entity_poly.pdbx_strand_id
1 'polypeptide(L)'
;MPKESETPLSLSDCHCNICMDIFVEPVTLPCHHTLCNACFQLTVEKASLCCPFCRRRVSSWARYNTRNNTLINLELWEKIKKHFPEECQRRINGQDLENYLHMPQPIHCLSKPGELKKEYEAEITKVEAERRALEQEESKASEEYIQRLLAEEEEEQRLTEEKKKTIADQLQLDEVLARELSLNLQQFWELGNGEWFRFTH
;
A
#
# COMPACT_ATOMS: atom_id res chain seq x y z
N MET A 1 -25.57 41.84 -20.16
CA MET A 1 -25.04 40.77 -21.03
C MET A 1 -23.58 40.59 -20.68
N PRO A 2 -23.13 39.42 -20.21
CA PRO A 2 -21.72 39.23 -19.84
C PRO A 2 -20.89 39.23 -21.13
N LYS A 3 -19.90 40.12 -21.19
CA LYS A 3 -18.85 40.12 -22.22
C LYS A 3 -18.11 38.79 -22.11
N GLU A 4 -18.15 37.99 -23.17
CA GLU A 4 -17.26 36.84 -23.30
C GLU A 4 -15.83 37.35 -23.29
N SER A 5 -15.09 36.99 -22.25
CA SER A 5 -13.65 37.20 -22.16
C SER A 5 -13.00 36.32 -23.21
N GLU A 6 -12.53 36.90 -24.31
CA GLU A 6 -11.71 36.24 -25.32
C GLU A 6 -10.42 35.75 -24.64
N THR A 7 -10.38 34.48 -24.26
CA THR A 7 -9.12 33.80 -23.94
C THR A 7 -8.35 33.64 -25.25
N PRO A 8 -7.05 33.96 -25.31
CA PRO A 8 -6.27 33.77 -26.52
C PRO A 8 -6.24 32.28 -26.89
N LEU A 9 -6.77 31.92 -28.05
CA LEU A 9 -6.62 30.58 -28.62
C LEU A 9 -5.13 30.34 -28.85
N SER A 10 -4.57 29.28 -28.26
CA SER A 10 -3.18 28.88 -28.55
C SER A 10 -3.13 28.04 -29.83
N LEU A 11 -2.02 28.11 -30.57
CA LEU A 11 -1.85 27.32 -31.79
C LEU A 11 -1.91 25.80 -31.49
N SER A 12 -1.36 25.37 -30.34
CA SER A 12 -1.39 23.98 -29.90
C SER A 12 -2.81 23.45 -29.67
N ASP A 13 -3.74 24.28 -29.20
CA ASP A 13 -5.14 23.88 -29.00
C ASP A 13 -5.89 23.69 -30.32
N CYS A 14 -5.35 24.23 -31.41
CA CYS A 14 -5.93 24.15 -32.75
C CYS A 14 -5.37 23.00 -33.58
N HIS A 15 -4.62 22.06 -32.99
CA HIS A 15 -4.05 20.91 -33.70
C HIS A 15 -4.93 19.66 -33.60
N CYS A 16 -5.04 18.94 -34.72
CA CYS A 16 -5.66 17.64 -34.76
C CYS A 16 -4.74 16.58 -34.17
N ASN A 17 -5.16 15.93 -33.10
CA ASN A 17 -4.42 14.85 -32.43
C ASN A 17 -4.21 13.57 -33.28
N ILE A 18 -4.75 13.50 -34.51
CA ILE A 18 -4.55 12.36 -35.42
C ILE A 18 -3.38 12.62 -36.36
N CYS A 19 -3.36 13.78 -37.02
CA CYS A 19 -2.31 14.15 -37.98
C CYS A 19 -1.29 15.15 -37.42
N MET A 20 -1.47 15.56 -36.16
CA MET A 20 -0.62 16.48 -35.40
C MET A 20 -0.44 17.86 -36.02
N ASP A 21 -1.49 18.33 -36.72
CA ASP A 21 -1.43 19.54 -37.55
C ASP A 21 -2.72 20.36 -37.41
N ILE A 22 -2.67 21.66 -37.72
CA ILE A 22 -3.77 22.62 -37.49
C ILE A 22 -5.07 22.19 -38.13
N PHE A 23 -6.20 22.15 -37.42
CA PHE A 23 -7.45 21.65 -37.98
C PHE A 23 -7.80 22.37 -39.30
N VAL A 24 -7.99 21.60 -40.38
CA VAL A 24 -8.68 22.06 -41.60
C VAL A 24 -10.05 21.41 -41.64
N GLU A 25 -11.09 22.24 -41.78
CA GLU A 25 -12.48 21.82 -41.73
C GLU A 25 -12.77 20.93 -40.49
N PRO A 26 -12.62 21.46 -39.26
CA PRO A 26 -12.78 20.68 -38.04
C PRO A 26 -14.16 20.03 -37.95
N VAL A 27 -14.20 18.74 -37.61
CA VAL A 27 -15.40 17.96 -37.32
C VAL A 27 -15.44 17.69 -35.83
N THR A 28 -16.42 18.26 -35.12
CA THR A 28 -16.63 18.01 -33.69
C THR A 28 -17.68 16.92 -33.50
N LEU A 29 -17.25 15.78 -32.99
CA LEU A 29 -18.12 14.64 -32.72
C LEU A 29 -19.06 14.93 -31.54
N PRO A 30 -20.20 14.22 -31.40
CA PRO A 30 -21.13 14.40 -30.27
C PRO A 30 -20.54 14.02 -28.91
N CYS A 31 -19.33 13.46 -28.88
CA CYS A 31 -18.55 13.21 -27.67
C CYS A 31 -17.55 14.33 -27.36
N HIS A 32 -17.67 15.49 -28.03
CA HIS A 32 -16.83 16.69 -27.88
C HIS A 32 -15.37 16.56 -28.31
N HIS A 33 -15.00 15.46 -28.97
CA HIS A 33 -13.69 15.34 -29.60
C HIS A 33 -13.71 15.92 -31.01
N THR A 34 -12.69 16.70 -31.35
CA THR A 34 -12.54 17.35 -32.65
C THR A 34 -11.39 16.75 -33.44
N LEU A 35 -11.60 16.55 -34.74
CA LEU A 35 -10.60 16.07 -35.70
C LEU A 35 -10.77 16.78 -37.04
N CYS A 36 -9.73 16.78 -37.89
CA CYS A 36 -9.84 17.39 -39.22
C CYS A 36 -10.80 16.60 -40.13
N ASN A 37 -11.45 17.23 -41.11
CA ASN A 37 -12.37 16.52 -42.02
C ASN A 37 -11.68 15.33 -42.72
N ALA A 38 -10.48 15.53 -43.24
CA ALA A 38 -9.69 14.45 -43.84
C ALA A 38 -9.44 13.29 -42.87
N CYS A 39 -9.15 13.60 -41.60
CA CYS A 39 -8.93 12.63 -40.54
C CYS A 39 -10.23 11.87 -40.23
N PHE A 40 -11.36 12.57 -40.16
CA PHE A 40 -12.68 11.98 -39.97
C PHE A 40 -13.03 11.00 -41.10
N GLN A 41 -12.81 11.41 -42.35
CA GLN A 41 -13.04 10.57 -43.52
C GLN A 41 -12.26 9.24 -43.44
N LEU A 42 -10.99 9.31 -43.04
CA LEU A 42 -10.10 8.14 -42.98
C LEU A 42 -10.38 7.24 -41.76
N THR A 43 -10.47 7.81 -40.56
CA THR A 43 -10.48 7.01 -39.31
C THR A 43 -11.88 6.69 -38.81
N VAL A 44 -12.88 7.50 -39.17
CA VAL A 44 -14.26 7.36 -38.70
C VAL A 44 -15.16 6.87 -39.83
N GLU A 45 -15.29 7.60 -40.93
CA GLU A 45 -16.27 7.31 -41.97
C GLU A 45 -15.95 6.02 -42.75
N LYS A 46 -14.69 5.84 -43.17
CA LYS A 46 -14.26 4.69 -43.98
C LYS A 46 -13.80 3.48 -43.17
N ALA A 47 -13.69 3.61 -41.84
CA ALA A 47 -13.12 2.57 -40.99
C ALA A 47 -14.08 2.08 -39.91
N SER A 48 -14.17 2.79 -38.77
CA SER A 48 -14.78 2.24 -37.55
C SER A 48 -16.18 2.77 -37.21
N LEU A 49 -16.60 3.89 -37.79
CA LEU A 49 -17.78 4.67 -37.40
C LEU A 49 -17.83 5.00 -35.89
N CYS A 50 -16.66 5.06 -35.26
CA CYS A 50 -16.46 5.35 -33.84
C CYS A 50 -15.46 6.49 -33.68
N CYS A 51 -15.58 7.24 -32.58
CA CYS A 51 -14.60 8.25 -32.19
C CYS A 51 -13.23 7.56 -31.92
N PRO A 52 -12.12 8.03 -32.52
CA PRO A 52 -10.81 7.43 -32.32
C PRO A 52 -10.24 7.66 -30.90
N PHE A 53 -10.77 8.64 -30.16
CA PHE A 53 -10.29 9.00 -28.82
C PHE A 53 -11.02 8.25 -27.71
N CYS A 54 -12.36 8.25 -27.73
CA CYS A 54 -13.18 7.65 -26.66
C CYS A 54 -14.00 6.44 -27.10
N ARG A 55 -13.86 5.99 -28.35
CA ARG A 55 -14.57 4.83 -28.94
C ARG A 55 -16.10 4.93 -28.97
N ARG A 56 -16.68 6.11 -28.70
CA ARG A 56 -18.12 6.35 -28.84
C ARG A 56 -18.56 6.14 -30.29
N ARG A 57 -19.58 5.30 -30.51
CA ARG A 57 -20.18 5.09 -31.84
C ARG A 57 -20.89 6.35 -32.34
N VAL A 58 -20.57 6.78 -33.56
CA VAL A 58 -21.09 8.01 -34.18
C VAL A 58 -21.78 7.78 -35.53
N SER A 59 -22.03 6.53 -35.91
CA SER A 59 -22.58 6.15 -37.24
C SER A 59 -23.85 6.91 -37.66
N SER A 60 -24.84 7.06 -36.77
CA SER A 60 -26.10 7.73 -37.11
C SER A 60 -25.91 9.24 -37.24
N TRP A 61 -25.11 9.81 -36.34
CA TRP A 61 -24.74 11.22 -36.38
C TRP A 61 -23.96 11.56 -37.65
N ALA A 62 -22.97 10.73 -38.03
CA ALA A 62 -22.17 10.90 -39.24
C ALA A 62 -23.08 10.92 -40.48
N ARG A 63 -23.93 9.90 -40.67
CA ARG A 63 -24.85 9.85 -41.82
C ARG A 63 -25.79 11.04 -41.90
N TYR A 64 -26.33 11.50 -40.76
CA TYR A 64 -27.22 12.66 -40.73
C TYR A 64 -26.48 13.93 -41.15
N ASN A 65 -25.32 14.20 -40.55
CA ASN A 65 -24.58 15.43 -40.81
C ASN A 65 -23.92 15.45 -42.19
N THR A 66 -23.51 14.31 -42.73
CA THR A 66 -23.05 14.20 -44.12
C THR A 66 -24.18 14.54 -45.11
N ARG A 67 -25.41 14.05 -44.88
CA ARG A 67 -26.56 14.35 -45.76
C ARG A 67 -27.01 15.80 -45.71
N ASN A 68 -26.93 16.42 -44.53
CA ASN A 68 -27.35 17.81 -44.34
C ASN A 68 -26.21 18.82 -44.54
N ASN A 69 -25.01 18.35 -44.88
CA ASN A 69 -23.81 19.17 -45.02
C ASN A 69 -23.46 19.99 -43.75
N THR A 70 -23.72 19.43 -42.57
CA THR A 70 -23.51 20.06 -41.25
C THR A 70 -22.38 19.37 -40.46
N LEU A 71 -21.51 18.63 -41.15
CA LEU A 71 -20.44 17.85 -40.51
C LEU A 71 -19.33 18.75 -39.95
N ILE A 72 -19.04 19.85 -40.63
CA ILE A 72 -17.98 20.79 -40.27
C ILE A 72 -18.49 21.73 -39.17
N ASN A 73 -17.73 21.84 -38.09
CA ASN A 73 -17.94 22.86 -37.08
C ASN A 73 -17.48 24.21 -37.62
N LEU A 74 -18.39 24.91 -38.31
CA LEU A 74 -18.10 26.19 -38.95
C LEU A 74 -17.67 27.26 -37.96
N GLU A 75 -18.25 27.30 -36.75
CA GLU A 75 -17.88 28.28 -35.74
C GLU A 75 -16.42 28.12 -35.32
N LEU A 76 -15.99 26.89 -35.04
CA LEU A 76 -14.60 26.59 -34.73
C LEU A 76 -13.71 26.85 -35.95
N TRP A 77 -14.18 26.53 -37.15
CA TRP A 77 -13.40 26.74 -38.37
C TRP A 77 -13.12 28.21 -38.65
N GLU A 78 -14.12 29.08 -38.53
CA GLU A 78 -13.94 30.53 -38.68
C GLU A 78 -13.03 31.09 -37.59
N LYS A 79 -13.15 30.61 -36.35
CA LYS A 79 -12.24 31.00 -35.25
C LYS A 79 -10.79 30.63 -35.57
N ILE A 80 -10.52 29.42 -36.06
CA ILE A 80 -9.16 28.97 -36.40
C ILE A 80 -8.61 29.79 -37.56
N LYS A 81 -9.38 29.97 -38.65
CA LYS A 81 -8.95 30.79 -39.80
C LYS A 81 -8.66 32.25 -39.43
N LYS A 82 -9.44 32.82 -38.50
CA LYS A 82 -9.23 34.20 -38.03
C LYS A 82 -7.92 34.36 -37.27
N HIS A 83 -7.53 33.38 -36.44
CA HIS A 83 -6.36 33.48 -35.57
C HIS A 83 -5.08 32.93 -36.20
N PHE A 84 -5.18 31.95 -37.09
CA PHE A 84 -4.06 31.21 -37.68
C PHE A 84 -4.23 31.03 -39.21
N PRO A 85 -4.37 32.13 -39.98
CA PRO A 85 -4.63 32.06 -41.42
C PRO A 85 -3.45 31.47 -42.20
N GLU A 86 -2.21 31.79 -41.82
CA GLU A 86 -1.01 31.32 -42.50
C GLU A 86 -0.84 29.80 -42.35
N GLU A 87 -1.02 29.28 -41.13
CA GLU A 87 -0.96 27.85 -40.84
C GLU A 87 -2.03 27.07 -41.62
N CYS A 88 -3.26 27.59 -41.66
CA CYS A 88 -4.35 26.99 -42.44
C CYS A 88 -4.00 26.95 -43.94
N GLN A 89 -3.43 28.03 -44.47
CA GLN A 89 -3.06 28.14 -45.87
C GLN A 89 -1.90 27.19 -46.22
N ARG A 90 -0.87 27.08 -45.36
CA ARG A 90 0.21 26.09 -45.54
C ARG A 90 -0.36 24.68 -45.64
N ARG A 91 -1.28 24.33 -44.74
CA ARG A 91 -1.91 23.01 -44.71
C ARG A 91 -2.78 22.72 -45.93
N ILE A 92 -3.58 23.69 -46.35
CA ILE A 92 -4.40 23.56 -47.57
C ILE A 92 -3.53 23.41 -48.83
N ASN A 93 -2.37 24.07 -48.85
CA ASN A 93 -1.40 23.99 -49.95
C ASN A 93 -0.50 22.74 -49.88
N GLY A 94 -0.64 21.89 -48.86
CA GLY A 94 0.17 20.67 -48.68
C GLY A 94 1.62 20.93 -48.28
N GLN A 95 1.91 22.05 -47.60
CA GLN A 95 3.26 22.44 -47.18
C GLN A 95 3.64 21.90 -45.78
N ASP A 96 2.90 20.92 -45.24
CA ASP A 96 3.03 20.45 -43.84
C ASP A 96 4.25 19.56 -43.56
N LEU A 97 5.09 19.31 -44.58
CA LEU A 97 6.15 18.30 -44.50
C LEU A 97 7.38 18.74 -43.70
N GLU A 98 7.56 20.04 -43.40
CA GLU A 98 8.79 20.54 -42.77
C GLU A 98 8.75 20.54 -41.22
N ASN A 99 7.59 20.47 -40.58
CA ASN A 99 7.48 20.57 -39.10
C ASN A 99 7.50 19.23 -38.35
N TYR A 100 7.56 18.08 -39.05
CA TYR A 100 7.60 16.75 -38.44
C TYR A 100 8.91 16.40 -37.72
N LEU A 101 9.94 17.26 -37.80
CA LEU A 101 11.26 17.03 -37.20
C LEU A 101 11.40 17.49 -35.75
N HIS A 102 10.39 18.14 -35.16
CA HIS A 102 10.42 18.55 -33.75
C HIS A 102 9.30 17.92 -32.91
N MET A 103 9.16 16.60 -33.01
CA MET A 103 8.65 15.84 -31.88
C MET A 103 9.79 15.72 -30.86
N PRO A 104 9.65 16.20 -29.61
CA PRO A 104 10.54 15.78 -28.54
C PRO A 104 10.44 14.26 -28.49
N GLN A 105 11.50 13.58 -28.94
CA GLN A 105 11.56 12.13 -28.80
C GLN A 105 11.39 11.83 -27.30
N PRO A 106 10.54 10.85 -26.92
CA PRO A 106 10.51 10.39 -25.55
C PRO A 106 11.96 10.10 -25.13
N ILE A 107 12.46 10.83 -24.13
CA ILE A 107 13.80 10.58 -23.59
C ILE A 107 13.71 9.24 -22.89
N HIS A 108 14.03 8.18 -23.62
CA HIS A 108 14.09 6.83 -23.09
C HIS A 108 15.39 6.73 -22.29
N CYS A 109 15.37 7.19 -21.04
CA CYS A 109 16.49 7.05 -20.12
C CYS A 109 16.59 5.60 -19.66
N LEU A 110 17.34 4.79 -20.40
CA LEU A 110 17.70 3.45 -19.95
C LEU A 110 18.81 3.57 -18.90
N SER A 111 18.67 2.86 -17.78
CA SER A 111 19.76 2.68 -16.83
C SER A 111 21.00 2.14 -17.55
N LYS A 112 22.18 2.58 -17.14
CA LYS A 112 23.41 2.04 -17.74
C LYS A 112 23.54 0.55 -17.38
N PRO A 113 24.17 -0.26 -18.24
CA PRO A 113 24.40 -1.67 -17.94
C PRO A 113 25.05 -1.85 -16.55
N GLY A 114 24.36 -2.58 -15.67
CA GLY A 114 24.85 -2.91 -14.33
C GLY A 114 24.45 -1.94 -13.19
N GLU A 115 23.84 -0.78 -13.46
CA GLU A 115 23.34 0.11 -12.40
C GLU A 115 22.25 -0.57 -11.56
N LEU A 116 21.25 -1.15 -12.24
CA LEU A 116 20.17 -1.92 -11.60
C LEU A 116 20.70 -3.10 -10.77
N LYS A 117 21.75 -3.78 -11.25
CA LYS A 117 22.35 -4.91 -10.53
C LYS A 117 23.00 -4.44 -9.22
N LYS A 118 23.70 -3.31 -9.24
CA LYS A 118 24.31 -2.71 -8.03
C LYS A 118 23.26 -2.30 -7.01
N GLU A 119 22.17 -1.66 -7.47
CA GLU A 119 21.05 -1.28 -6.61
C GLU A 119 20.42 -2.52 -5.95
N TYR A 120 20.17 -3.57 -6.75
CA TYR A 120 19.64 -4.83 -6.24
C TYR A 120 20.55 -5.47 -5.19
N GLU A 121 21.85 -5.63 -5.48
CA GLU A 121 22.80 -6.23 -4.56
C GLU A 121 22.95 -5.42 -3.25
N ALA A 122 22.90 -4.10 -3.35
CA ALA A 122 22.90 -3.22 -2.18
C ALA A 122 21.64 -3.41 -1.32
N GLU A 123 20.46 -3.47 -1.95
CA GLU A 123 19.21 -3.68 -1.20
C GLU A 123 19.17 -5.08 -0.56
N ILE A 124 19.62 -6.12 -1.27
CA ILE A 124 19.74 -7.47 -0.68
C ILE A 124 20.66 -7.47 0.54
N THR A 125 21.84 -6.86 0.42
CA THR A 125 22.81 -6.78 1.52
C THR A 125 22.22 -6.06 2.74
N LYS A 126 21.49 -4.97 2.49
CA LYS A 126 20.82 -4.18 3.54
C LYS A 126 19.74 -4.99 4.25
N VAL A 127 18.83 -5.62 3.49
CA VAL A 127 17.75 -6.45 4.04
C VAL A 127 18.30 -7.62 4.85
N GLU A 128 19.37 -8.26 4.37
CA GLU A 128 20.01 -9.33 5.13
C GLU A 128 20.67 -8.85 6.43
N ALA A 129 21.26 -7.66 6.42
CA ALA A 129 21.85 -7.07 7.62
C ALA A 129 20.77 -6.70 8.65
N GLU A 130 19.64 -6.13 8.20
CA GLU A 130 18.48 -5.84 9.05
C GLU A 130 17.91 -7.11 9.67
N ARG A 131 17.73 -8.17 8.88
CA ARG A 131 17.27 -9.47 9.38
C ARG A 131 18.21 -10.04 10.44
N ARG A 132 19.53 -10.02 10.18
CA ARG A 132 20.54 -10.51 11.14
C ARG A 132 20.54 -9.70 12.44
N ALA A 133 20.37 -8.38 12.36
CA ALA A 133 20.28 -7.52 13.54
C ALA A 133 19.04 -7.85 14.38
N LEU A 134 17.89 -8.08 13.73
CA LEU A 134 16.66 -8.48 14.41
C LEU A 134 16.79 -9.85 15.07
N GLU A 135 17.34 -10.84 14.37
CA GLU A 135 17.60 -12.18 14.92
C GLU A 135 18.53 -12.12 16.14
N GLN A 136 19.54 -11.24 16.13
CA GLN A 136 20.44 -11.04 17.27
C GLN A 136 19.74 -10.39 18.47
N GLU A 137 18.91 -9.38 18.23
CA GLU A 137 18.15 -8.72 19.30
C GLU A 137 17.14 -9.69 19.93
N GLU A 138 16.45 -10.49 19.11
CA GLU A 138 15.53 -11.53 19.58
C GLU A 138 16.25 -12.63 20.38
N SER A 139 17.39 -13.13 19.89
CA SER A 139 18.20 -14.13 20.60
C SER A 139 18.64 -13.59 21.95
N LYS A 140 19.14 -12.35 22.00
CA LYS A 140 19.58 -11.72 23.24
C LYS A 140 18.43 -11.53 24.22
N ALA A 141 17.28 -11.02 23.77
CA ALA A 141 16.11 -10.86 24.61
C ALA A 141 15.59 -12.21 25.13
N SER A 142 15.64 -13.25 24.31
CA SER A 142 15.28 -14.62 24.68
C SER A 142 16.23 -15.18 25.75
N GLU A 143 17.55 -15.03 25.54
CA GLU A 143 18.57 -15.45 26.48
C GLU A 143 18.44 -14.76 27.85
N GLU A 144 18.25 -13.43 27.85
CA GLU A 144 18.01 -12.65 29.07
C GLU A 144 16.72 -13.07 29.80
N TYR A 145 15.70 -13.44 29.04
CA TYR A 145 14.45 -13.94 29.61
C TYR A 145 14.61 -15.33 30.23
N ILE A 146 15.29 -16.25 29.54
CA ILE A 146 15.58 -17.60 30.04
C ILE A 146 16.41 -17.53 31.33
N GLN A 147 17.44 -16.68 31.36
CA GLN A 147 18.27 -16.47 32.55
C GLN A 147 17.43 -16.05 33.76
N ARG A 148 16.46 -15.15 33.55
CA ARG A 148 15.56 -14.68 34.61
C ARG A 148 14.65 -15.79 35.13
N LEU A 149 14.04 -16.57 34.23
CA LEU A 149 13.21 -17.71 34.61
C LEU A 149 14.01 -18.72 35.44
N LEU A 150 15.23 -19.06 35.01
CA LEU A 150 16.08 -19.98 35.76
C LEU A 150 16.43 -19.45 37.16
N ALA A 151 16.68 -18.15 37.29
CA ALA A 151 16.94 -17.53 38.60
C ALA A 151 15.70 -17.53 39.50
N GLU A 152 14.51 -17.27 38.95
CA GLU A 152 13.23 -17.35 39.67
C GLU A 152 12.95 -18.80 40.13
N GLU A 153 13.16 -19.80 39.26
CA GLU A 153 13.02 -21.22 39.61
C GLU A 153 14.00 -21.65 40.71
N GLU A 154 15.26 -21.19 40.65
CA GLU A 154 16.25 -21.47 41.70
C GLU A 154 15.83 -20.86 43.05
N GLU A 155 15.32 -19.64 43.05
CA GLU A 155 14.81 -18.99 44.27
C GLU A 155 13.61 -19.74 44.86
N GLU A 156 12.66 -20.17 44.03
CA GLU A 156 11.51 -20.98 44.48
C GLU A 156 11.96 -22.32 45.09
N GLN A 157 12.96 -22.96 44.50
CA GLN A 157 13.56 -24.17 45.06
C GLN A 157 14.19 -23.91 46.43
N ARG A 158 14.94 -22.82 46.60
CA ARG A 158 15.52 -22.46 47.91
C ARG A 158 14.43 -22.24 48.96
N LEU A 159 13.38 -21.49 48.63
CA LEU A 159 12.26 -21.23 49.55
C LEU A 159 11.53 -22.52 49.93
N THR A 160 11.37 -23.43 48.97
CA THR A 160 10.75 -24.74 49.20
C THR A 160 11.60 -25.59 50.13
N GLU A 161 12.92 -25.60 49.94
CA GLU A 161 13.85 -26.34 50.80
C GLU A 161 13.92 -25.77 52.22
N GLU A 162 13.92 -24.44 52.35
CA GLU A 162 13.85 -23.77 53.66
C GLU A 162 12.55 -24.13 54.40
N LYS A 163 11.40 -24.07 53.71
CA LYS A 163 10.11 -24.48 54.28
C LYS A 163 10.12 -25.94 54.73
N LYS A 164 10.66 -26.85 53.93
CA LYS A 164 10.80 -28.27 54.30
C LYS A 164 11.63 -28.44 55.55
N LYS A 165 12.75 -27.71 55.67
CA LYS A 165 13.61 -27.74 56.85
C LYS A 165 12.87 -27.24 58.08
N THR A 166 12.18 -26.09 58.00
CA THR A 166 11.38 -25.56 59.12
C THR A 166 10.30 -26.55 59.57
N ILE A 167 9.60 -27.19 58.62
CA ILE A 167 8.59 -28.20 58.93
C ILE A 167 9.24 -29.42 59.61
N ALA A 168 10.40 -29.88 59.13
CA ALA A 168 11.11 -31.00 59.74
C ALA A 168 11.55 -30.70 61.18
N ASP A 169 12.11 -29.51 61.43
CA ASP A 169 12.50 -29.05 62.76
C ASP A 169 11.27 -28.97 63.70
N GLN A 170 10.14 -28.46 63.21
CA GLN A 170 8.88 -28.41 63.97
C GLN A 170 8.37 -29.83 64.31
N LEU A 171 8.40 -30.75 63.35
CA LEU A 171 7.98 -32.14 63.58
C LEU A 171 8.84 -32.85 64.63
N GLN A 172 10.14 -32.56 64.68
CA GLN A 172 11.02 -33.10 65.74
C GLN A 172 10.66 -32.57 67.12
N LEU A 173 10.36 -31.26 67.24
CA LEU A 173 9.90 -30.66 68.49
C LEU A 173 8.57 -31.27 68.93
N ASP A 174 7.61 -31.40 68.01
CA ASP A 174 6.31 -32.00 68.27
C ASP A 174 6.45 -33.47 68.71
N GLU A 175 7.39 -34.22 68.11
CA GLU A 175 7.68 -35.61 68.50
C GLU A 175 8.22 -35.71 69.93
N VAL A 176 9.17 -34.85 70.32
CA VAL A 176 9.71 -34.82 71.69
C VAL A 176 8.61 -34.47 72.69
N LEU A 177 7.84 -33.43 72.41
CA LEU A 177 6.73 -33.00 73.27
C LEU A 177 5.68 -34.11 73.43
N ALA A 178 5.33 -34.81 72.34
CA ALA A 178 4.40 -35.94 72.39
C ALA A 178 4.93 -37.08 73.27
N ARG A 179 6.22 -37.40 73.22
CA ARG A 179 6.86 -38.40 74.09
C ARG A 179 6.81 -37.99 75.55
N GLU A 180 7.15 -36.73 75.87
CA GLU A 180 7.08 -36.21 77.25
C GLU A 180 5.66 -36.23 77.81
N LEU A 181 4.68 -35.77 77.03
CA LEU A 181 3.26 -35.82 77.40
C LEU A 181 2.81 -37.27 77.63
N SER A 182 3.25 -38.22 76.79
CA SER A 182 2.93 -39.64 76.97
C SER A 182 3.51 -40.20 78.28
N LEU A 183 4.76 -39.88 78.62
CA LEU A 183 5.40 -40.30 79.88
C LEU A 183 4.72 -39.67 81.09
N ASN A 184 4.42 -38.37 81.04
CA ASN A 184 3.71 -37.67 82.11
C ASN A 184 2.33 -38.28 82.34
N LEU A 185 1.57 -38.55 81.27
CA LEU A 185 0.28 -39.23 81.36
C LEU A 185 0.45 -40.61 82.02
N GLN A 186 1.41 -41.43 81.59
CA GLN A 186 1.68 -42.73 82.22
C GLN A 186 1.99 -42.61 83.72
N GLN A 187 2.82 -41.64 84.13
CA GLN A 187 3.10 -41.37 85.54
C GLN A 187 1.85 -40.92 86.32
N PHE A 188 1.01 -40.06 85.73
CA PHE A 188 -0.28 -39.67 86.32
C PHE A 188 -1.23 -40.86 86.46
N TRP A 189 -1.26 -41.78 85.49
CA TRP A 189 -2.03 -43.02 85.57
C TRP A 189 -1.48 -43.97 86.65
N GLU A 190 -0.15 -44.09 86.80
CA GLU A 190 0.48 -44.95 87.81
C GLU A 190 0.35 -44.40 89.23
N LEU A 191 0.49 -43.08 89.44
CA LEU A 191 0.29 -42.40 90.72
C LEU A 191 -1.20 -42.26 91.08
N GLY A 192 -2.09 -42.19 90.07
CA GLY A 192 -3.54 -42.13 90.22
C GLY A 192 -4.19 -43.46 90.62
N ASN A 193 -3.46 -44.58 90.53
CA ASN A 193 -3.88 -45.90 91.02
C ASN A 193 -3.73 -46.06 92.55
N GLY A 194 -3.73 -44.95 93.30
CA GLY A 194 -3.75 -44.95 94.76
C GLY A 194 -5.10 -44.59 95.40
N GLU A 195 -5.99 -43.82 94.75
CA GLU A 195 -7.13 -43.22 95.47
C GLU A 195 -8.51 -43.27 94.79
N TRP A 196 -8.65 -43.83 93.57
CA TRP A 196 -9.98 -43.87 92.91
C TRP A 196 -10.74 -45.20 93.01
N PHE A 197 -10.20 -46.23 93.65
CA PHE A 197 -10.88 -47.52 93.87
C PHE A 197 -11.32 -47.75 95.32
N ARG A 198 -11.91 -46.74 95.98
CA ARG A 198 -12.53 -46.95 97.29
C ARG A 198 -13.74 -46.05 97.54
N PHE A 199 -14.70 -45.97 96.61
CA PHE A 199 -16.01 -45.40 96.94
C PHE A 199 -17.13 -45.86 95.96
N THR A 200 -17.39 -47.16 95.89
CA THR A 200 -18.71 -47.67 95.47
C THR A 200 -19.02 -49.00 96.15
N HIS A 201 -19.57 -48.93 97.36
CA HIS A 201 -20.52 -49.90 97.92
C HIS A 201 -21.33 -49.20 99.02
#